data_AF-A0A5D4TQ07-F1
#
_entry.id   AF-A0A5D4TQ07-F1
#
_cell.length_a   1.000
_cell.length_b   1.000
_cell.length_c   1.000
_cell.angle_alpha   90.00
_cell.angle_beta   90.00
_cell.angle_gamma   90.00
#
_symmetry.space_group_name_H-M   'P 1'
#
loop_
_entity.id
_entity.type
_entity.pdbx_description
1 polymer ?
#
loop_
_entity_poly.entity_id
_entity_poly.type
_entity_poly.pdbx_seq_one_letter_code
_entity_poly.pdbx_strand_id
1 'polypeptide(L)'
;MGNKRFTLLTISVVFLLGFFVFSMGRVQADQGDTTNEVDIATSPIGILFQVDNMKPGDWTTKTIKVKNQGLKDFQYTMSSEVRSGSDKLYNALMMTLSDTNGVIYEGKVSKFKGFDARKLASSGEEDMTFKIEFPEHLGNEFQGLMTELKFTFQAEGIVGESLPVDGMTLPNTGTVIYKLLLIGGLLFFSGVGVYVYQYRRRVNMVNG
;
A
#
# COMPACT_ATOMS: atom_id res chain seq x y z
N MET A 1 -17.16 -17.46 -61.99
CA MET A 1 -15.79 -17.40 -61.42
C MET A 1 -15.59 -16.37 -60.29
N GLY A 2 -16.48 -15.38 -60.10
CA GLY A 2 -16.29 -14.31 -59.11
C GLY A 2 -16.38 -14.72 -57.63
N ASN A 3 -17.25 -15.67 -57.26
CA ASN A 3 -17.49 -15.99 -55.84
C ASN A 3 -16.31 -16.74 -55.19
N LYS A 4 -15.66 -17.68 -55.91
CA LYS A 4 -14.53 -18.47 -55.36
C LYS A 4 -13.32 -17.61 -54.99
N ARG A 5 -13.02 -16.58 -55.79
CA ARG A 5 -11.91 -15.64 -55.52
C ARG A 5 -12.22 -14.73 -54.32
N PHE A 6 -13.49 -14.34 -54.15
CA PHE A 6 -13.93 -13.54 -53.02
C PHE A 6 -13.90 -14.34 -51.71
N THR A 7 -14.30 -15.62 -51.74
CA THR A 7 -14.22 -16.53 -50.58
C THR A 7 -12.77 -16.84 -50.17
N LEU A 8 -11.85 -16.99 -51.12
CA LEU A 8 -10.43 -17.19 -50.84
C LEU A 8 -9.77 -15.94 -50.20
N LEU A 9 -10.18 -14.74 -50.62
CA LEU A 9 -9.73 -13.48 -50.04
C LEU A 9 -10.21 -13.31 -48.60
N THR A 10 -11.49 -13.58 -48.31
CA THR A 10 -12.01 -13.48 -46.94
C THR A 10 -11.36 -14.49 -46.00
N ILE A 11 -11.11 -15.73 -46.44
CA ILE A 11 -10.41 -16.73 -45.63
C ILE A 11 -8.97 -16.28 -45.32
N SER A 12 -8.25 -15.71 -46.29
CA SER A 12 -6.88 -15.22 -46.08
C SER A 12 -6.82 -14.05 -45.09
N VAL A 13 -7.79 -13.13 -45.13
CA VAL A 13 -7.87 -12.00 -44.20
C VAL A 13 -8.17 -12.47 -42.78
N VAL A 14 -9.07 -13.44 -42.60
CA VAL A 14 -9.37 -14.03 -41.29
C VAL A 14 -8.16 -14.79 -40.73
N PHE A 15 -7.42 -15.50 -41.57
CA PHE A 15 -6.20 -16.20 -41.16
C PHE A 15 -5.10 -15.22 -40.73
N LEU A 16 -4.91 -14.12 -41.47
CA LEU A 16 -3.96 -13.06 -41.11
C LEU A 16 -4.32 -12.36 -39.80
N LEU A 17 -5.62 -12.09 -39.57
CA LEU A 17 -6.10 -11.52 -38.31
C LEU A 17 -5.91 -12.49 -37.14
N GLY A 18 -6.20 -13.79 -37.33
CA GLY A 18 -5.97 -14.82 -36.33
C GLY A 18 -4.48 -14.97 -35.95
N PHE A 19 -3.59 -14.92 -36.95
CA PHE A 19 -2.15 -14.95 -36.73
C PHE A 19 -1.64 -13.71 -35.98
N PHE A 20 -2.20 -12.53 -36.26
CA PHE A 20 -1.85 -11.29 -35.56
C PHE A 20 -2.28 -11.30 -34.08
N VAL A 21 -3.45 -11.87 -33.77
CA VAL A 21 -3.91 -12.07 -32.38
C VAL A 21 -3.06 -13.12 -31.66
N PHE A 22 -2.63 -14.17 -32.37
CA PHE A 22 -1.75 -15.20 -31.79
C PHE A 22 -0.31 -14.69 -31.56
N SER A 23 0.15 -13.74 -32.36
CA SER A 23 1.46 -13.09 -32.23
C SER A 23 1.52 -11.98 -31.20
N MET A 24 0.39 -11.55 -30.62
CA MET A 24 0.43 -10.71 -29.43
C MET A 24 0.95 -11.56 -28.27
N GLY A 25 2.21 -11.34 -27.90
CA GLY A 25 2.84 -12.01 -26.78
C GLY A 25 1.96 -11.95 -25.52
N ARG A 26 1.93 -13.05 -24.77
CA ARG A 26 1.27 -13.08 -23.46
C ARG A 26 2.04 -12.18 -22.52
N VAL A 27 1.52 -10.98 -22.24
CA VAL A 27 2.00 -10.17 -21.13
C VAL A 27 1.44 -10.81 -19.86
N GLN A 28 2.23 -11.64 -19.19
CA GLN A 28 1.97 -12.00 -17.82
C GLN A 28 2.18 -10.73 -16.98
N ALA A 29 1.14 -10.32 -16.26
CA ALA A 29 1.35 -9.43 -15.12
C ALA A 29 2.26 -10.19 -14.16
N ASP A 30 3.41 -9.61 -13.84
CA ASP A 30 4.23 -10.06 -12.74
C ASP A 30 3.35 -9.91 -11.49
N GLN A 31 2.81 -11.03 -11.00
CA GLN A 31 2.21 -11.04 -9.69
C GLN A 31 3.38 -10.89 -8.76
N GLY A 32 3.57 -9.66 -8.28
CA GLY A 32 4.62 -9.31 -7.34
C GLY A 32 4.79 -10.44 -6.34
N ASP A 33 6.00 -10.99 -6.32
CA ASP A 33 6.42 -12.05 -5.45
C ASP A 33 5.83 -11.80 -4.05
N THR A 34 5.11 -12.77 -3.49
CA THR A 34 4.53 -12.70 -2.13
C THR A 34 5.60 -12.68 -1.03
N THR A 35 6.83 -12.30 -1.37
CA THR A 35 7.88 -11.97 -0.44
C THR A 35 7.60 -10.56 0.09
N ASN A 36 7.18 -10.47 1.36
CA ASN A 36 7.06 -9.18 2.03
C ASN A 36 8.47 -8.55 2.11
N GLU A 37 8.81 -7.68 1.15
CA GLU A 37 10.12 -7.03 1.13
C GLU A 37 10.30 -6.15 2.39
N VAL A 38 9.22 -5.52 2.86
CA VAL A 38 9.14 -4.71 4.07
C VAL A 38 8.06 -5.31 4.97
N ASP A 39 8.45 -5.81 6.14
CA ASP A 39 7.52 -6.40 7.12
C ASP A 39 7.94 -6.01 8.54
N ILE A 40 7.14 -5.18 9.19
CA ILE A 40 7.37 -4.73 10.56
C ILE A 40 6.43 -5.46 11.51
N ALA A 41 7.01 -6.08 12.53
CA ALA A 41 6.27 -6.73 13.59
C ALA A 41 6.63 -6.14 14.95
N THR A 42 5.64 -6.08 15.85
CA THR A 42 5.83 -5.65 17.23
C THR A 42 5.37 -6.73 18.20
N SER A 43 6.13 -6.95 19.27
CA SER A 43 5.73 -7.83 20.36
C SER A 43 5.77 -7.08 21.69
N PRO A 44 4.66 -6.98 22.44
CA PRO A 44 3.29 -7.38 22.05
C PRO A 44 2.72 -6.60 20.86
N ILE A 45 1.73 -7.18 20.17
CA ILE A 45 1.03 -6.55 19.03
C ILE A 45 0.14 -5.41 19.54
N GLY A 46 0.33 -4.21 19.00
CA GLY A 46 -0.50 -3.04 19.31
C GLY A 46 -0.34 -2.57 20.75
N ILE A 47 0.44 -1.51 20.97
CA ILE A 47 0.66 -1.04 22.33
C ILE A 47 -0.50 -0.19 22.80
N LEU A 48 -1.19 -0.70 23.81
CA LEU A 48 -2.18 0.05 24.57
C LEU A 48 -1.66 0.25 26.00
N PHE A 49 -1.54 1.51 26.39
CA PHE A 49 -1.37 1.89 27.79
C PHE A 49 -2.72 2.31 28.33
N GLN A 50 -3.22 1.52 29.26
CA GLN A 50 -4.33 1.92 30.10
C GLN A 50 -3.72 2.52 31.36
N VAL A 51 -3.99 3.80 31.57
CA VAL A 51 -3.59 4.53 32.76
C VAL A 51 -4.86 4.65 33.59
N ASP A 52 -5.13 3.66 34.43
CA ASP A 52 -6.26 3.61 35.34
C ASP A 52 -5.76 3.53 36.78
N ASN A 53 -6.44 4.25 37.67
CA ASN A 53 -6.18 4.23 39.12
C ASN A 53 -4.72 4.56 39.54
N MET A 54 -3.93 5.17 38.65
CA MET A 54 -2.60 5.69 38.98
C MET A 54 -2.73 6.90 39.90
N LYS A 55 -1.91 6.93 40.94
CA LYS A 55 -1.81 8.04 41.89
C LYS A 55 -0.64 8.96 41.52
N PRO A 56 -0.65 10.22 41.99
CA PRO A 56 0.53 11.07 41.93
C PRO A 56 1.77 10.35 42.48
N GLY A 57 2.83 10.28 41.67
CA GLY A 57 4.08 9.55 41.95
C GLY A 57 4.15 8.13 41.37
N ASP A 58 3.04 7.57 40.92
CA ASP A 58 3.04 6.23 40.30
C ASP A 58 3.63 6.29 38.89
N TRP A 59 4.26 5.20 38.48
CA TRP A 59 4.72 4.98 37.12
C TRP A 59 4.43 3.56 36.66
N THR A 60 4.32 3.39 35.35
CA THR A 60 4.23 2.09 34.68
C THR A 60 5.22 2.01 33.54
N THR A 61 5.81 0.84 33.34
CA THR A 61 6.79 0.62 32.27
C THR A 61 6.35 -0.54 31.40
N LYS A 62 6.44 -0.38 30.08
CA LYS A 62 6.28 -1.48 29.11
C LYS A 62 7.41 -1.45 28.09
N THR A 63 7.88 -2.64 27.72
CA THR A 63 8.87 -2.81 26.67
C THR A 63 8.22 -3.48 25.47
N ILE A 64 8.57 -2.99 24.28
CA ILE A 64 8.14 -3.55 23.00
C ILE A 64 9.35 -3.87 22.16
N LYS A 65 9.31 -5.06 21.60
CA LYS A 65 10.27 -5.52 20.62
C LYS A 65 9.74 -5.22 19.22
N VAL A 66 10.41 -4.33 18.51
CA VAL A 66 10.18 -4.05 17.08
C VAL A 66 11.08 -4.97 16.27
N LYS A 67 10.54 -5.65 15.26
CA LYS A 67 11.26 -6.61 14.42
C LYS A 67 11.07 -6.29 12.96
N ASN A 68 12.14 -6.44 12.19
CA ASN A 68 12.08 -6.53 10.75
C ASN A 68 11.97 -8.00 10.35
N GLN A 69 10.77 -8.42 9.93
CA GLN A 69 10.52 -9.76 9.38
C GLN A 69 10.63 -9.80 7.86
N GLY A 70 10.86 -8.64 7.24
CA GLY A 70 10.99 -8.48 5.80
C GLY A 70 12.38 -8.86 5.30
N LEU A 71 12.52 -8.95 3.98
CA LEU A 71 13.79 -9.30 3.35
C LEU A 71 14.75 -8.11 3.25
N LYS A 72 14.23 -6.88 3.20
CA LYS A 72 15.03 -5.65 3.02
C LYS A 72 15.13 -4.85 4.30
N ASP A 73 16.18 -4.04 4.37
CA ASP A 73 16.29 -2.99 5.38
C ASP A 73 15.17 -1.95 5.18
N PHE A 74 14.59 -1.50 6.28
CA PHE A 74 13.61 -0.41 6.25
C PHE A 74 13.95 0.66 7.27
N GLN A 75 13.30 1.81 7.11
CA GLN A 75 13.22 2.80 8.16
C GLN A 75 11.80 2.78 8.75
N TYR A 76 11.68 3.07 10.03
CA TYR A 76 10.37 3.14 10.68
C TYR A 76 10.23 4.39 11.53
N THR A 77 8.99 4.82 11.67
CA THR A 77 8.58 5.91 12.55
C THR A 77 7.53 5.41 13.52
N MET A 78 7.28 6.18 14.57
CA MET A 78 6.20 5.93 15.50
C MET A 78 5.37 7.20 15.69
N SER A 79 4.07 7.02 15.85
CA SER A 79 3.15 8.08 16.29
C SER A 79 2.37 7.61 17.52
N SER A 80 1.87 8.58 18.30
CA SER A 80 0.97 8.31 19.43
C SER A 80 -0.35 9.02 19.24
N GLU A 81 -1.44 8.35 19.58
CA GLU A 81 -2.79 8.93 19.61
C GLU A 81 -3.51 8.55 20.91
N VAL A 82 -4.37 9.45 21.39
CA VAL A 82 -5.33 9.11 22.45
C VAL A 82 -6.45 8.32 21.82
N ARG A 83 -6.67 7.10 22.28
CA ARG A 83 -7.78 6.27 21.82
C ARG A 83 -9.07 6.64 22.53
N SER A 84 -9.00 6.84 23.84
CA SER A 84 -10.15 7.17 24.69
C SER A 84 -9.71 7.73 26.05
N GLY A 85 -10.64 8.35 26.79
CA GLY A 85 -10.42 8.79 28.17
C GLY A 85 -10.29 10.29 28.36
N SER A 86 -9.59 10.72 29.41
CA SER A 86 -9.51 12.11 29.83
C SER A 86 -8.34 12.85 29.21
N ASP A 87 -8.65 13.86 28.39
CA ASP A 87 -7.65 14.81 27.86
C ASP A 87 -6.87 15.51 28.98
N LYS A 88 -7.52 15.76 30.11
CA LYS A 88 -6.87 16.40 31.27
C LYS A 88 -5.73 15.51 31.79
N LEU A 89 -5.99 14.21 31.96
CA LEU A 89 -4.98 13.25 32.39
C LEU A 89 -3.90 13.07 31.32
N TYR A 90 -4.29 12.88 30.06
CA TYR A 90 -3.36 12.78 28.93
C TYR A 90 -2.37 13.96 28.85
N ASN A 91 -2.85 15.18 29.09
CA ASN A 91 -2.03 16.40 29.06
C ASN A 91 -1.09 16.55 30.26
N ALA A 92 -1.32 15.79 31.33
CA ALA A 92 -0.56 15.85 32.57
C ALA A 92 0.50 14.74 32.69
N LEU A 93 0.28 13.60 32.04
CA LEU A 93 1.21 12.46 32.06
C LEU A 93 2.56 12.79 31.41
N MET A 94 3.61 12.25 32.01
CA MET A 94 4.98 12.29 31.50
C MET A 94 5.34 10.93 30.89
N MET A 95 6.13 10.96 29.83
CA MET A 95 6.64 9.79 29.14
C MET A 95 8.15 9.89 28.97
N THR A 96 8.83 8.80 29.27
CA THR A 96 10.20 8.54 28.86
C THR A 96 10.20 7.37 27.87
N LEU A 97 10.70 7.61 26.66
CA LEU A 97 10.94 6.60 25.64
C LEU A 97 12.44 6.36 25.56
N SER A 98 12.86 5.11 25.63
CA SER A 98 14.27 4.71 25.60
C SER A 98 14.48 3.43 24.81
N ASP A 99 15.69 3.25 24.32
CA ASP A 99 16.18 2.03 23.69
C ASP A 99 17.46 1.55 24.42
N THR A 100 18.21 0.64 23.80
CA THR A 100 19.51 0.17 24.31
C THR A 100 20.62 1.22 24.26
N ASN A 101 20.48 2.28 23.46
CA ASN A 101 21.46 3.35 23.26
C ASN A 101 21.20 4.57 24.19
N GLY A 102 20.00 4.70 24.74
CA GLY A 102 19.64 5.73 25.71
C GLY A 102 18.21 6.25 25.58
N VAL A 103 18.00 7.48 26.08
CA VAL A 103 16.69 8.15 26.05
C VAL A 103 16.46 8.79 24.68
N ILE A 104 15.36 8.41 24.02
CA ILE A 104 14.90 8.94 22.74
C ILE A 104 14.00 10.16 22.95
N TYR A 105 13.15 10.12 23.98
CA TYR A 105 12.24 11.21 24.31
C TYR A 105 11.95 11.24 25.80
N GLU A 106 11.90 12.45 26.36
CA GLU A 106 11.47 12.69 27.74
C GLU A 106 10.61 13.95 27.78
N GLY A 107 9.36 13.82 28.22
CA GLY A 107 8.44 14.96 28.25
C GLY A 107 6.98 14.55 28.39
N LYS A 108 6.06 15.49 28.18
CA LYS A 108 4.62 15.22 28.26
C LYS A 108 4.19 14.27 27.16
N VAL A 109 3.29 13.32 27.46
CA VAL A 109 2.71 12.44 26.44
C VAL A 109 2.03 13.28 25.34
N SER A 110 1.30 14.33 25.74
CA SER A 110 0.57 15.22 24.81
C SER A 110 1.44 16.02 23.84
N LYS A 111 2.74 16.11 24.10
CA LYS A 111 3.70 16.80 23.25
C LYS A 111 4.47 15.85 22.34
N PHE A 112 4.35 14.55 22.53
CA PHE A 112 5.00 13.58 21.68
C PHE A 112 4.34 13.56 20.29
N LYS A 113 5.15 13.77 19.25
CA LYS A 113 4.71 13.76 17.83
C LYS A 113 5.33 12.63 17.01
N GLY A 114 6.13 11.78 17.66
CA GLY A 114 6.98 10.80 17.01
C GLY A 114 8.46 11.10 17.23
N PHE A 115 9.30 10.33 16.55
CA PHE A 115 10.75 10.47 16.52
C PHE A 115 11.25 10.41 15.07
N ASP A 116 12.49 10.81 14.83
CA ASP A 116 13.13 10.73 13.52
C ASP A 116 13.24 9.29 13.01
N ALA A 117 12.97 9.07 11.72
CA ALA A 117 12.94 7.74 11.14
C ALA A 117 14.19 6.91 11.47
N ARG A 118 13.97 5.73 12.04
CA ARG A 118 15.04 4.84 12.54
C ARG A 118 15.21 3.68 11.57
N LYS A 119 16.46 3.35 11.23
CA LYS A 119 16.77 2.22 10.35
C LYS A 119 16.75 0.91 11.15
N LEU A 120 16.13 -0.12 10.57
CA LEU A 120 16.16 -1.49 11.10
C LEU A 120 16.56 -2.44 9.97
N ALA A 121 17.72 -3.07 10.12
CA ALA A 121 18.24 -4.01 9.15
C ALA A 121 17.33 -5.24 9.01
N SER A 122 17.40 -5.93 7.88
CA SER A 122 16.72 -7.21 7.65
C SER A 122 17.01 -8.20 8.78
N SER A 123 15.97 -8.89 9.26
CA SER A 123 16.02 -9.76 10.46
C SER A 123 16.45 -9.08 11.77
N GLY A 124 16.61 -7.75 11.77
CA GLY A 124 16.97 -6.97 12.94
C GLY A 124 15.82 -6.84 13.93
N GLU A 125 16.18 -6.65 15.20
CA GLU A 125 15.22 -6.33 16.26
C GLU A 125 15.76 -5.26 17.20
N GLU A 126 14.85 -4.50 17.78
CA GLU A 126 15.15 -3.44 18.72
C GLU A 126 14.11 -3.45 19.84
N ASP A 127 14.57 -3.27 21.09
CA ASP A 127 13.70 -3.15 22.25
C ASP A 127 13.51 -1.66 22.59
N MET A 128 12.25 -1.25 22.66
CA MET A 128 11.83 0.10 23.04
C MET A 128 11.08 0.06 24.37
N THR A 129 11.56 0.79 25.34
CA THR A 129 10.98 0.88 26.68
C THR A 129 10.29 2.22 26.88
N PHE A 130 9.02 2.15 27.23
CA PHE A 130 8.15 3.27 27.53
C PHE A 130 7.89 3.28 29.03
N LYS A 131 8.25 4.37 29.69
CA LYS A 131 7.86 4.66 31.07
C LYS A 131 6.83 5.79 31.04
N ILE A 132 5.63 5.53 31.55
CA ILE A 132 4.59 6.54 31.75
C ILE A 132 4.53 6.84 33.24
N GLU A 133 4.70 8.11 33.58
CA GLU A 133 4.73 8.59 34.95
C GLU A 133 3.61 9.59 35.19
N PHE A 134 2.98 9.47 36.35
CA PHE A 134 2.02 10.42 36.86
C PHE A 134 2.75 11.34 37.84
N PRO A 135 2.97 12.62 37.50
CA PRO A 135 3.76 13.51 38.35
C PRO A 135 3.21 13.70 39.76
N GLU A 136 4.10 13.69 40.76
CA GLU A 136 3.76 13.80 42.19
C GLU A 136 3.03 15.10 42.59
N HIS A 137 3.24 16.18 41.83
CA HIS A 137 2.66 17.50 42.12
C HIS A 137 1.19 17.67 41.68
N LEU A 138 0.64 16.66 41.01
CA LEU A 138 -0.75 16.67 40.54
C LEU A 138 -1.68 16.21 41.68
N GLY A 139 -2.84 16.85 41.83
CA GLY A 139 -3.72 16.62 42.97
C GLY A 139 -4.84 15.60 42.72
N ASN A 140 -5.78 15.56 43.67
CA ASN A 140 -6.95 14.67 43.66
C ASN A 140 -7.91 14.94 42.48
N GLU A 141 -7.76 16.05 41.76
CA GLU A 141 -8.56 16.43 40.60
C GLU A 141 -8.37 15.52 39.37
N PHE A 142 -7.48 14.54 39.48
CA PHE A 142 -7.20 13.50 38.50
C PHE A 142 -7.65 12.10 38.97
N GLN A 143 -8.12 11.97 40.21
CA GLN A 143 -8.53 10.69 40.79
C GLN A 143 -9.74 10.12 40.02
N GLY A 144 -9.66 8.83 39.66
CA GLY A 144 -10.71 8.12 38.92
C GLY A 144 -10.75 8.44 37.42
N LEU A 145 -9.88 9.32 36.92
CA LEU A 145 -9.70 9.52 35.48
C LEU A 145 -8.92 8.34 34.88
N MET A 146 -9.24 8.04 33.62
CA MET A 146 -8.54 7.03 32.84
C MET A 146 -8.18 7.62 31.49
N THR A 147 -7.06 7.17 30.91
CA THR A 147 -6.73 7.47 29.52
C THR A 147 -6.11 6.24 28.86
N GLU A 148 -6.45 6.04 27.59
CA GLU A 148 -5.93 4.97 26.77
C GLU A 148 -5.08 5.54 25.63
N LEU A 149 -3.80 5.17 25.60
CA LEU A 149 -2.84 5.62 24.60
C LEU A 149 -2.56 4.49 23.62
N LYS A 150 -2.58 4.80 22.32
CA LYS A 150 -2.19 3.90 21.25
C LYS A 150 -0.93 4.41 20.56
N PHE A 151 0.05 3.52 20.44
CA PHE A 151 1.27 3.76 19.67
C PHE A 151 1.23 2.96 18.37
N THR A 152 1.47 3.63 17.25
CA THR A 152 1.46 3.04 15.92
C THR A 152 2.86 3.13 15.32
N PHE A 153 3.38 1.99 14.86
CA PHE A 153 4.66 1.91 14.15
C PHE A 153 4.39 1.78 12.65
N GLN A 154 5.12 2.54 11.85
CA GLN A 154 5.00 2.52 10.39
C GLN A 154 6.38 2.34 9.77
N ALA A 155 6.52 1.31 8.93
CA ALA A 155 7.75 1.04 8.19
C ALA A 155 7.65 1.53 6.75
N GLU A 156 8.76 2.06 6.24
CA GLU A 156 8.95 2.52 4.88
C GLU A 156 10.26 1.92 4.35
N GLY A 157 10.21 1.28 3.18
CA GLY A 157 11.39 0.66 2.57
C GLY A 157 12.44 1.72 2.24
N ILE A 158 13.71 1.42 2.55
CA ILE A 158 14.82 2.30 2.15
C ILE A 158 15.08 2.01 0.67
N VAL A 159 14.61 2.89 -0.22
CA VAL A 159 15.02 2.85 -1.62
C VAL A 159 16.48 3.31 -1.66
N GLY A 160 17.41 2.36 -1.67
CA GLY A 160 18.82 2.66 -1.86
C GLY A 160 19.02 3.48 -3.13
N GLU A 161 19.81 4.54 -3.03
CA GLU A 161 20.31 5.31 -4.17
C GLU A 161 21.14 4.40 -5.10
N SER A 162 20.45 3.70 -5.97
CA SER A 162 20.78 3.53 -7.39
C SER A 162 19.61 2.81 -8.03
N LEU A 163 18.49 3.52 -8.19
CA LEU A 163 17.73 3.25 -9.40
C LEU A 163 18.69 3.64 -10.54
N PRO A 164 19.01 2.77 -11.51
CA PRO A 164 19.40 3.31 -12.79
C PRO A 164 18.29 4.29 -13.16
N VAL A 165 18.65 5.54 -13.46
CA VAL A 165 17.74 6.58 -13.96
C VAL A 165 17.32 6.23 -15.40
N ASP A 166 16.92 4.97 -15.58
CA ASP A 166 16.42 4.38 -16.79
C ASP A 166 15.54 3.19 -16.38
N GLY A 167 14.22 3.38 -16.42
CA GLY A 167 13.32 2.23 -16.44
C GLY A 167 12.21 2.12 -15.41
N MET A 168 11.92 3.13 -14.57
CA MET A 168 10.56 3.22 -13.99
C MET A 168 9.57 3.76 -15.04
N THR A 169 9.60 3.18 -16.24
CA THR A 169 8.49 3.27 -17.18
C THR A 169 7.35 2.49 -16.55
N LEU A 170 6.36 3.20 -16.01
CA LEU A 170 5.07 2.58 -15.68
C LEU A 170 4.67 1.71 -16.89
N PRO A 171 4.33 0.42 -16.70
CA PRO A 171 3.82 -0.37 -17.79
C PRO A 171 2.64 0.40 -18.38
N ASN A 172 2.77 0.81 -19.64
CA ASN A 172 1.79 1.64 -20.30
C ASN A 172 0.57 0.78 -20.67
N THR A 173 -0.19 0.41 -19.65
CA THR A 173 -1.40 -0.43 -19.73
C THR A 173 -2.53 0.30 -20.46
N GLY A 174 -2.51 1.64 -20.48
CA GLY A 174 -3.44 2.45 -21.27
C GLY A 174 -3.28 2.22 -22.78
N THR A 175 -2.04 2.27 -23.30
CA THR A 175 -1.79 2.15 -24.74
C THR A 175 -2.24 0.78 -25.30
N VAL A 176 -2.13 -0.29 -24.52
CA VAL A 176 -2.56 -1.63 -24.95
C VAL A 176 -4.09 -1.68 -25.11
N ILE A 177 -4.84 -1.12 -24.15
CA ILE A 177 -6.31 -1.08 -24.21
C ILE A 177 -6.80 -0.22 -25.37
N TYR A 178 -6.20 0.96 -25.59
CA TYR A 178 -6.58 1.82 -26.72
C TYR A 178 -6.29 1.18 -28.08
N LYS A 179 -5.18 0.44 -28.23
CA LYS A 179 -4.86 -0.31 -29.45
C LYS A 179 -5.87 -1.44 -29.70
N LEU A 180 -6.25 -2.18 -28.66
CA LEU A 180 -7.26 -3.24 -28.77
C LEU A 180 -8.64 -2.68 -29.15
N LEU A 181 -9.05 -1.57 -28.54
CA LEU A 181 -10.31 -0.89 -28.88
C LEU A 181 -10.31 -0.35 -30.32
N LEU A 182 -9.19 0.21 -30.79
CA LEU A 182 -9.04 0.67 -32.17
C LEU A 182 -9.17 -0.47 -33.19
N ILE A 183 -8.49 -1.60 -32.94
CA ILE A 183 -8.57 -2.78 -33.81
C ILE A 183 -9.99 -3.35 -33.79
N GLY A 184 -10.60 -3.48 -32.61
CA GLY A 184 -11.99 -3.95 -32.47
C GLY A 184 -12.99 -3.05 -33.19
N GLY A 185 -12.84 -1.73 -33.09
CA GLY A 185 -13.67 -0.75 -33.79
C GLY A 185 -13.56 -0.88 -35.31
N LEU A 186 -12.35 -0.96 -35.85
CA LEU A 186 -12.13 -1.15 -37.29
C LEU A 186 -12.76 -2.45 -37.81
N LEU A 187 -12.65 -3.54 -37.05
CA LEU A 187 -13.30 -4.82 -37.39
C LEU A 187 -14.82 -4.71 -37.36
N PHE A 188 -15.39 -4.04 -36.36
CA PHE A 188 -16.83 -3.86 -36.26
C PHE A 188 -17.38 -3.05 -37.43
N PHE A 189 -16.78 -1.90 -37.74
CA PHE A 189 -17.25 -1.03 -38.84
C PHE A 189 -17.06 -1.67 -40.22
N SER A 190 -15.96 -2.41 -40.44
CA SER A 190 -15.77 -3.14 -41.70
C SER A 190 -16.81 -4.26 -41.87
N GLY A 191 -17.15 -4.99 -40.80
CA GLY A 191 -18.22 -5.98 -40.79
C GLY A 191 -19.59 -5.38 -41.15
N VAL A 192 -19.94 -4.24 -40.54
CA VAL A 192 -21.18 -3.51 -40.85
C VAL A 192 -21.21 -3.05 -42.31
N GLY A 193 -20.10 -2.51 -42.83
CA GLY A 193 -20.00 -2.06 -44.22
C GLY A 193 -20.24 -3.20 -45.22
N VAL A 194 -19.64 -4.37 -44.97
CA VAL A 194 -19.85 -5.58 -45.79
C VAL A 194 -21.29 -6.07 -45.71
N TYR A 195 -21.90 -6.06 -44.52
CA TYR A 195 -23.30 -6.45 -44.34
C TYR A 195 -24.24 -5.55 -45.14
N VAL A 196 -24.08 -4.22 -45.04
CA VAL A 196 -24.90 -3.24 -45.77
C VAL A 196 -24.71 -3.38 -47.27
N TYR A 197 -23.48 -3.58 -47.74
CA TYR A 197 -23.21 -3.79 -49.17
C TYR A 197 -23.91 -5.05 -49.71
N GLN A 198 -23.85 -6.16 -48.98
CA GLN A 198 -24.55 -7.38 -49.38
C GLN A 198 -26.07 -7.23 -49.37
N TYR A 199 -26.62 -6.53 -48.37
CA TYR A 199 -28.04 -6.26 -48.29
C TYR A 199 -28.53 -5.43 -49.48
N ARG A 200 -27.84 -4.34 -49.81
CA ARG A 200 -28.16 -3.50 -50.98
C ARG A 200 -28.08 -4.27 -52.29
N ARG A 201 -27.06 -5.13 -52.45
CA ARG A 201 -26.91 -5.97 -53.63
C ARG A 201 -28.06 -6.97 -53.77
N ARG A 202 -28.54 -7.57 -52.68
CA ARG A 202 -29.71 -8.47 -52.72
C ARG A 202 -30.98 -7.74 -53.12
N VAL A 203 -31.24 -6.56 -52.55
CA VAL A 203 -32.43 -5.76 -52.90
C VAL A 203 -32.42 -5.35 -54.37
N ASN A 204 -31.26 -4.93 -54.90
CA ASN A 204 -31.11 -4.56 -56.30
C ASN A 204 -31.27 -5.75 -57.28
N MET A 205 -31.09 -6.99 -56.82
CA MET A 205 -31.33 -8.20 -57.63
C MET A 205 -32.79 -8.69 -57.56
N VAL A 206 -33.57 -8.22 -56.58
CA VAL A 206 -34.99 -8.59 -56.43
C VAL A 206 -35.90 -7.58 -57.13
N ASN A 207 -35.44 -6.34 -57.30
CA ASN A 207 -36.20 -5.23 -57.90
C ASN A 207 -35.80 -4.90 -59.36
N GLY A 208 -34.99 -5.74 -60.01
CA GLY A 208 -34.61 -5.61 -61.41
C GLY A 208 -34.81 -6.93 -62.13
#